data_AF-A0A354CKU1-F1
#
_entry.id   AF-A0A354CKU1-F1
#
_cell.length_a   1.000
_cell.length_b   1.000
_cell.length_c   1.000
_cell.angle_alpha   90.00
_cell.angle_beta   90.00
_cell.angle_gamma   90.00
#
_symmetry.space_group_name_H-M   'P 1'
#
loop_
_entity.id
_entity.type
_entity.pdbx_description
1 polymer ?
#
loop_
_entity_poly.entity_id
_entity_poly.type
_entity_poly.pdbx_seq_one_letter_code
_entity_poly.pdbx_strand_id
1 'polypeptide(L)'
;YRFGEYITDNEIETAKYLNSLSQEEIDAMASTYTEGFRIGFVLGNKDLTRKSIVNIRYCIGFERVVKAAILQFEKMGLKPSIYRAAVNTINKRMNAKIGYYSTSPNKQMDYDHRFDNALYLDNDFVVRKLGALKAAYEKYKTEAAAFAGPAVIEVFGEKPFAPVNKKEALKLDERQQKLSVKYDSESGRLVNEYIKGEERSFTIIAYPIPEIADTIDEYRKIFAETVRINTLDYDKYKRI
;
A
#
# COMPACT_ATOMS: atom_id res chain seq x y z
N TYR A 1 -10.64 -4.89 -18.30
CA TYR A 1 -9.81 -5.67 -17.33
C TYR A 1 -8.30 -5.49 -17.53
N ARG A 2 -7.76 -4.26 -17.60
CA ARG A 2 -6.29 -4.07 -17.75
C ARG A 2 -5.53 -4.11 -16.42
N PHE A 3 -6.19 -3.76 -15.31
CA PHE A 3 -5.59 -3.77 -13.96
C PHE A 3 -5.67 -5.14 -13.25
N GLY A 4 -6.49 -6.06 -13.75
CA GLY A 4 -6.78 -7.34 -13.09
C GLY A 4 -7.78 -7.24 -11.92
N GLU A 5 -8.19 -6.04 -11.53
CA GLU A 5 -9.15 -5.75 -10.45
C GLU A 5 -10.56 -5.46 -10.99
N TYR A 6 -11.57 -5.61 -10.13
CA TYR A 6 -12.95 -5.18 -10.42
C TYR A 6 -13.09 -3.70 -10.12
N ILE A 7 -13.49 -2.90 -11.12
CA ILE A 7 -13.56 -1.44 -11.01
C ILE A 7 -14.99 -1.05 -10.62
N THR A 8 -15.13 -0.38 -9.47
CA THR A 8 -16.40 0.13 -8.95
C THR A 8 -16.57 1.61 -9.29
N ASP A 9 -17.72 2.18 -8.91
CA ASP A 9 -17.96 3.62 -9.04
C ASP A 9 -16.98 4.46 -8.21
N ASN A 10 -16.42 3.92 -7.12
CA ASN A 10 -15.39 4.62 -6.35
C ASN A 10 -14.18 4.96 -7.21
N GLU A 11 -13.61 3.95 -7.88
CA GLU A 11 -12.43 4.13 -8.72
C GLU A 11 -12.75 5.03 -9.93
N ILE A 12 -13.94 4.89 -10.51
CA ILE A 12 -14.36 5.66 -11.70
C ILE A 12 -14.54 7.14 -11.36
N GLU A 13 -15.29 7.47 -10.30
CA GLU A 13 -15.56 8.86 -9.93
C GLU A 13 -14.33 9.54 -9.32
N THR A 14 -13.48 8.82 -8.60
CA THR A 14 -12.15 9.32 -8.22
C THR A 14 -11.31 9.66 -9.45
N ALA A 15 -11.21 8.74 -10.43
CA ALA A 15 -10.46 9.01 -11.65
C ALA A 15 -11.03 10.21 -12.43
N LYS A 16 -12.36 10.30 -12.57
CA LYS A 16 -13.02 11.44 -13.23
C LYS A 16 -12.72 12.76 -12.53
N TYR A 17 -12.83 12.80 -11.20
CA TYR A 17 -12.53 14.02 -10.46
C TYR A 17 -11.07 14.42 -10.59
N LEU A 18 -10.14 13.49 -10.40
CA LEU A 18 -8.72 13.76 -10.58
C LEU A 18 -8.39 14.20 -12.00
N ASN A 19 -9.05 13.68 -13.03
CA ASN A 19 -8.88 14.12 -14.43
C ASN A 19 -9.48 15.51 -14.70
N SER A 20 -10.37 16.02 -13.85
CA SER A 20 -10.93 17.37 -13.97
C SER A 20 -10.04 18.47 -13.39
N LEU A 21 -9.08 18.11 -12.54
CA LEU A 21 -8.14 19.06 -11.93
C LEU A 21 -7.11 19.60 -12.94
N SER A 22 -6.58 20.79 -12.69
CA SER A 22 -5.44 21.34 -13.41
C SER A 22 -4.18 20.49 -13.22
N GLN A 23 -3.16 20.70 -14.06
CA GLN A 23 -1.89 19.98 -13.89
C GLN A 23 -1.16 20.45 -12.63
N GLU A 24 -1.26 21.74 -12.33
CA GLU A 24 -0.69 22.38 -11.15
C GLU A 24 -1.24 21.75 -9.85
N GLU A 25 -2.55 21.51 -9.78
CA GLU A 25 -3.18 20.83 -8.64
C GLU A 25 -2.68 19.38 -8.48
N ILE A 26 -2.56 18.63 -9.58
CA ILE A 26 -2.06 17.25 -9.55
C ILE A 26 -0.59 17.20 -9.12
N ASP A 27 0.23 18.11 -9.64
CA ASP A 27 1.65 18.20 -9.29
C ASP A 27 1.82 18.59 -7.83
N ALA A 28 0.99 19.49 -7.30
CA ALA A 28 0.97 19.86 -5.89
C ALA A 28 0.59 18.67 -4.99
N MET A 29 -0.45 17.92 -5.34
CA MET A 29 -0.85 16.70 -4.62
C MET A 29 0.27 15.65 -4.60
N ALA A 30 0.89 15.40 -5.76
CA ALA A 30 2.03 14.49 -5.87
C ALA A 30 3.22 14.99 -5.03
N SER A 31 3.48 16.30 -5.05
CA SER A 31 4.61 16.92 -4.35
C SER A 31 4.51 16.74 -2.84
N THR A 32 3.35 17.00 -2.24
CA THR A 32 3.09 16.75 -0.81
C THR A 32 3.45 15.32 -0.42
N TYR A 33 3.05 14.37 -1.26
CA TYR A 33 3.28 12.96 -1.07
C TYR A 33 4.77 12.57 -1.23
N THR A 34 5.42 12.96 -2.33
CA THR A 34 6.82 12.59 -2.60
C THR A 34 7.81 13.33 -1.71
N GLU A 35 7.56 14.62 -1.41
CA GLU A 35 8.39 15.37 -0.47
C GLU A 35 8.22 14.84 0.96
N GLY A 36 7.01 14.42 1.36
CA GLY A 36 6.82 13.72 2.63
C GLY A 36 7.71 12.47 2.75
N PHE A 37 7.86 11.72 1.66
CA PHE A 37 8.79 10.57 1.61
C PHE A 37 10.25 11.00 1.82
N ARG A 38 10.72 12.02 1.08
CA ARG A 38 12.09 12.56 1.17
C ARG A 38 12.38 13.16 2.54
N ILE A 39 11.45 13.94 3.11
CA ILE A 39 11.54 14.52 4.44
C ILE A 39 11.66 13.42 5.50
N GLY A 40 10.98 12.29 5.34
CA GLY A 40 11.14 11.13 6.23
C GLY A 40 12.57 10.59 6.30
N PHE A 41 13.34 10.66 5.20
CA PHE A 41 14.77 10.34 5.20
C PHE A 41 15.58 11.38 6.00
N VAL A 42 15.31 12.68 5.79
CA VAL A 42 15.98 13.77 6.50
C VAL A 42 15.74 13.67 8.01
N LEU A 43 14.48 13.52 8.43
CA LEU A 43 14.11 13.40 9.84
C LEU A 43 14.66 12.13 10.49
N GLY A 44 14.80 11.05 9.71
CA GLY A 44 15.40 9.81 10.17
C GLY A 44 16.92 9.80 10.17
N ASN A 45 17.59 10.89 9.75
CA ASN A 45 19.03 10.93 9.49
C ASN A 45 19.51 9.79 8.56
N LYS A 46 18.74 9.53 7.50
CA LYS A 46 18.97 8.43 6.54
C LYS A 46 19.42 9.01 5.21
N ASP A 47 20.42 8.38 4.61
CA ASP A 47 20.92 8.78 3.30
C ASP A 47 20.08 8.17 2.17
N LEU A 48 19.24 8.99 1.54
CA LEU A 48 18.42 8.60 0.40
C LEU A 48 19.25 8.23 -0.84
N THR A 49 20.44 8.82 -1.01
CA THR A 49 21.27 8.63 -2.22
C THR A 49 21.80 7.20 -2.36
N ARG A 50 21.77 6.43 -1.26
CA ARG A 50 22.10 5.00 -1.22
C ARG A 50 20.96 4.10 -1.72
N LYS A 51 19.80 4.67 -2.04
CA LYS A 51 18.59 3.96 -2.47
C LYS A 51 18.19 4.37 -3.88
N SER A 52 17.56 3.46 -4.60
CA SER A 52 17.15 3.70 -5.99
C SER A 52 15.78 3.13 -6.34
N ILE A 53 15.10 2.47 -5.41
CA ILE A 53 13.77 1.87 -5.65
C ILE A 53 12.77 2.36 -4.61
N VAL A 54 11.65 2.92 -5.04
CA VAL A 54 10.51 3.29 -4.19
C VAL A 54 9.30 2.41 -4.54
N ASN A 55 8.59 1.87 -3.55
CA ASN A 55 7.37 1.09 -3.83
C ASN A 55 6.12 1.96 -3.69
N ILE A 56 5.49 2.28 -4.81
CA ILE A 56 4.21 3.00 -4.82
C ILE A 56 3.07 2.00 -4.62
N ARG A 57 2.22 2.27 -3.64
CA ARG A 57 1.00 1.52 -3.32
C ARG A 57 -0.17 2.49 -3.36
N TYR A 58 -1.27 2.14 -4.03
CA TYR A 58 -2.37 3.08 -4.24
C TYR A 58 -3.69 2.36 -4.54
N CYS A 59 -4.81 2.98 -4.21
CA CYS A 59 -6.11 2.52 -4.73
C CYS A 59 -6.26 2.94 -6.20
N ILE A 60 -6.81 2.06 -7.03
CA ILE A 60 -7.11 2.38 -8.45
C ILE A 60 -7.98 3.63 -8.53
N GLY A 61 -7.81 4.42 -9.59
CA GLY A 61 -8.44 5.72 -9.76
C GLY A 61 -7.50 6.89 -9.47
N PHE A 62 -6.41 6.66 -8.74
CA PHE A 62 -5.37 7.66 -8.45
C PHE A 62 -4.23 7.70 -9.49
N GLU A 63 -4.39 7.07 -10.66
CA GLU A 63 -3.30 6.91 -11.65
C GLU A 63 -2.71 8.25 -12.09
N ARG A 64 -3.53 9.31 -12.18
CA ARG A 64 -3.05 10.63 -12.61
C ARG A 64 -2.06 11.23 -11.61
N VAL A 65 -2.34 11.12 -10.31
CA VAL A 65 -1.43 11.54 -9.23
C VAL A 65 -0.20 10.64 -9.19
N VAL A 66 -0.39 9.32 -9.34
CA VAL A 66 0.74 8.36 -9.37
C VAL A 66 1.70 8.66 -10.52
N LYS A 67 1.20 9.00 -11.72
CA LYS A 67 2.05 9.39 -12.85
C LYS A 67 2.90 10.63 -12.54
N ALA A 68 2.32 11.65 -11.92
CA ALA A 68 3.08 12.83 -11.49
C ALA A 68 4.10 12.47 -10.41
N ALA A 69 3.74 11.64 -9.43
CA ALA A 69 4.64 11.17 -8.39
C ALA A 69 5.82 10.34 -8.94
N ILE A 70 5.60 9.52 -9.98
CA ILE A 70 6.67 8.79 -10.66
C ILE A 70 7.74 9.75 -11.20
N LEU A 71 7.32 10.82 -11.88
CA LEU A 71 8.24 11.83 -12.42
C LEU A 71 8.98 12.59 -11.31
N GLN A 72 8.31 12.86 -10.19
CA GLN A 72 8.94 13.53 -9.05
C GLN A 72 9.94 12.61 -8.32
N PHE A 73 9.62 11.33 -8.12
CA PHE A 73 10.56 10.35 -7.59
C PHE A 73 11.77 10.11 -8.51
N GLU A 74 11.56 10.12 -9.82
CA GLU A 74 12.67 10.02 -10.79
C GLU A 74 13.66 11.18 -10.62
N LYS A 75 13.18 12.41 -10.41
CA LYS A 75 14.05 13.57 -10.08
C LYS A 75 14.83 13.39 -8.78
N MET A 76 14.35 12.55 -7.86
CA MET A 76 15.06 12.17 -6.62
C MET A 76 16.01 10.98 -6.80
N GLY A 77 16.16 10.45 -8.03
CA GLY A 77 16.99 9.28 -8.31
C GLY A 77 16.32 7.93 -8.00
N LEU A 78 15.00 7.91 -7.76
CA LEU A 78 14.25 6.71 -7.42
C LEU A 78 13.42 6.20 -8.60
N LYS A 79 13.46 4.89 -8.83
CA LYS A 79 12.61 4.18 -9.78
C LYS A 79 11.42 3.55 -9.06
N PRO A 80 10.19 3.71 -9.57
CA PRO A 80 9.02 3.12 -8.95
C PRO A 80 8.96 1.61 -9.17
N SER A 81 8.66 0.86 -8.11
CA SER A 81 8.19 -0.52 -8.16
C SER A 81 6.71 -0.54 -7.82
N ILE A 82 5.89 -0.98 -8.77
CA ILE A 82 4.42 -1.01 -8.65
C ILE A 82 3.96 -2.43 -8.98
N TYR A 83 3.20 -3.03 -8.07
CA TYR A 83 2.65 -4.37 -8.24
C TYR A 83 1.24 -4.45 -7.68
N ARG A 84 0.46 -5.39 -8.21
CA ARG A 84 -0.91 -5.66 -7.79
C ARG A 84 -0.94 -6.29 -6.41
N ALA A 85 -1.97 -5.98 -5.61
CA ALA A 85 -2.25 -6.74 -4.40
C ALA A 85 -2.32 -8.25 -4.66
N ALA A 86 -1.69 -9.03 -3.77
CA ALA A 86 -1.62 -10.47 -3.90
C ALA A 86 -3.01 -11.11 -3.73
N VAL A 87 -3.45 -11.85 -4.75
CA VAL A 87 -4.71 -12.61 -4.73
C VAL A 87 -4.50 -14.07 -4.31
N ASN A 88 -3.31 -14.62 -4.56
CA ASN A 88 -3.01 -16.01 -4.23
C ASN A 88 -2.82 -16.16 -2.71
N THR A 89 -3.46 -17.18 -2.14
CA THR A 89 -3.46 -17.48 -0.69
C THR A 89 -2.05 -17.64 -0.12
N ILE A 90 -1.09 -18.08 -0.94
CA ILE A 90 0.32 -18.24 -0.54
C ILE A 90 0.97 -16.89 -0.21
N ASN A 91 0.63 -15.84 -0.95
CA ASN A 91 1.27 -14.52 -0.86
C ASN A 91 0.41 -13.47 -0.15
N LYS A 92 -0.91 -13.66 -0.05
CA LYS A 92 -1.79 -12.73 0.67
C LYS A 92 -1.50 -12.78 2.17
N ARG A 93 -1.65 -11.63 2.83
CA ARG A 93 -1.58 -11.52 4.29
C ARG A 93 -2.98 -11.29 4.82
N MET A 94 -3.66 -12.37 5.19
CA MET A 94 -5.07 -12.33 5.57
C MET A 94 -5.91 -11.61 4.48
N ASN A 95 -6.69 -10.61 4.86
CA ASN A 95 -7.48 -9.75 3.98
C ASN A 95 -6.77 -8.42 3.63
N ALA A 96 -5.49 -8.26 3.97
CA ALA A 96 -4.75 -7.04 3.66
C ALA A 96 -4.44 -6.94 2.16
N LYS A 97 -4.70 -5.77 1.57
CA LYS A 97 -4.39 -5.47 0.17
C LYS A 97 -3.14 -4.58 0.09
N ILE A 98 -2.00 -5.18 -0.28
CA ILE A 98 -0.71 -4.48 -0.37
C ILE A 98 -0.28 -4.38 -1.82
N GLY A 99 -0.13 -3.17 -2.35
CA GLY A 99 0.18 -2.92 -3.76
C GLY A 99 -0.83 -1.93 -4.33
N TYR A 100 -1.18 -2.09 -5.60
CA TYR A 100 -2.38 -1.47 -6.15
C TYR A 100 -3.59 -2.40 -6.06
N TYR A 101 -4.77 -1.85 -5.77
CA TYR A 101 -6.02 -2.60 -5.63
C TYR A 101 -7.24 -1.71 -5.87
N SER A 102 -8.44 -2.30 -6.01
CA SER A 102 -9.71 -1.57 -5.99
C SER A 102 -10.55 -1.89 -4.75
N THR A 103 -11.58 -1.08 -4.54
CA THR A 103 -12.66 -1.33 -3.58
C THR A 103 -13.16 -2.76 -3.69
N SER A 104 -13.26 -3.44 -2.55
CA SER A 104 -13.77 -4.81 -2.55
C SER A 104 -15.24 -4.84 -2.95
N PRO A 105 -15.63 -5.56 -4.02
CA PRO A 105 -17.04 -5.74 -4.35
C PRO A 105 -17.75 -6.65 -3.34
N ASN A 106 -17.01 -7.38 -2.50
CA ASN A 106 -17.57 -8.28 -1.51
C ASN A 106 -16.64 -8.37 -0.28
N LYS A 107 -16.79 -7.41 0.64
CA LYS A 107 -16.01 -7.36 1.89
C LYS A 107 -16.20 -8.61 2.77
N GLN A 108 -17.36 -9.27 2.68
CA GLN A 108 -17.61 -10.52 3.38
C GLN A 108 -16.79 -11.68 2.83
N MET A 109 -16.60 -11.75 1.51
CA MET A 109 -15.73 -12.75 0.89
C MET A 109 -14.27 -12.55 1.33
N ASP A 110 -13.76 -11.32 1.26
CA ASP A 110 -12.41 -11.01 1.73
C ASP A 110 -12.21 -11.41 3.20
N TYR A 111 -13.22 -11.18 4.03
CA TYR A 111 -13.23 -11.61 5.42
C TYR A 111 -13.24 -13.14 5.55
N ASP A 112 -14.22 -13.83 4.94
CA ASP A 112 -14.40 -15.29 5.06
C ASP A 112 -13.15 -16.06 4.62
N HIS A 113 -12.43 -15.53 3.62
CA HIS A 113 -11.25 -16.15 3.01
C HIS A 113 -9.90 -15.73 3.63
N ARG A 114 -9.89 -14.95 4.71
CA ARG A 114 -8.65 -14.45 5.32
C ARG A 114 -7.71 -15.55 5.84
N PHE A 115 -8.23 -16.76 6.08
CA PHE A 115 -7.45 -17.91 6.58
C PHE A 115 -7.51 -19.13 5.66
N ASP A 116 -7.64 -18.95 4.34
CA ASP A 116 -7.60 -20.08 3.39
C ASP A 116 -6.30 -20.89 3.47
N ASN A 117 -5.23 -20.30 4.00
CA ASN A 117 -3.99 -21.02 4.27
C ASN A 117 -4.15 -22.15 5.29
N ALA A 118 -5.24 -22.19 6.07
CA ALA A 118 -5.57 -23.33 6.92
C ALA A 118 -5.63 -24.67 6.15
N LEU A 119 -5.88 -24.64 4.84
CA LEU A 119 -5.95 -25.85 4.01
C LEU A 119 -4.59 -26.54 3.79
N TYR A 120 -3.48 -25.80 3.89
CA TYR A 120 -2.15 -26.29 3.53
C TYR A 120 -1.04 -25.84 4.47
N LEU A 121 -1.34 -25.05 5.50
CA LEU A 121 -0.33 -24.57 6.44
C LEU A 121 0.12 -25.71 7.35
N ASP A 122 1.31 -26.23 7.06
CA ASP A 122 2.06 -27.16 7.87
C ASP A 122 3.54 -26.73 7.99
N ASN A 123 4.34 -27.51 8.71
CA ASN A 123 5.74 -27.19 8.94
C ASN A 123 6.56 -27.23 7.64
N ASP A 124 6.31 -28.19 6.75
CA ASP A 124 7.07 -28.37 5.51
C ASP A 124 6.80 -27.22 4.54
N PHE A 125 5.57 -26.75 4.48
CA PHE A 125 5.18 -25.55 3.75
C PHE A 125 5.90 -24.31 4.30
N VAL A 126 5.94 -24.13 5.62
CA VAL A 126 6.67 -22.99 6.24
C VAL A 126 8.15 -23.02 5.88
N VAL A 127 8.81 -24.18 6.04
CA VAL A 127 10.23 -24.35 5.69
C VAL A 127 10.48 -24.06 4.21
N ARG A 128 9.64 -24.61 3.32
CA ARG A 128 9.77 -24.40 1.88
C ARG A 128 9.53 -22.93 1.50
N LYS A 129 8.54 -22.27 2.10
CA LYS A 129 8.22 -20.87 1.83
C LYS A 129 9.36 -19.95 2.28
N LEU A 130 9.97 -20.20 3.44
CA LEU A 130 11.16 -19.48 3.90
C LEU A 130 12.36 -19.72 2.99
N GLY A 131 12.58 -20.96 2.55
CA GLY A 131 13.63 -21.29 1.58
C GLY A 131 13.45 -20.57 0.25
N ALA A 132 12.22 -20.52 -0.27
CA ALA A 132 11.89 -19.78 -1.49
C ALA A 132 12.07 -18.27 -1.31
N LEU A 133 11.67 -17.71 -0.17
CA LEU A 133 11.86 -16.30 0.16
C LEU A 133 13.35 -15.94 0.23
N LYS A 134 14.17 -16.79 0.86
CA LYS A 134 15.62 -16.59 0.93
C LYS A 134 16.25 -16.66 -0.45
N ALA A 135 15.89 -17.66 -1.25
CA ALA A 135 16.40 -17.78 -2.63
C ALA A 135 16.04 -16.55 -3.48
N ALA A 136 14.84 -16.00 -3.31
CA ALA A 136 14.44 -14.76 -3.98
C ALA A 136 15.28 -13.57 -3.51
N TYR A 137 15.50 -13.41 -2.21
CA TYR A 137 16.35 -12.34 -1.69
C TYR A 137 17.81 -12.46 -2.11
N GLU A 138 18.38 -13.67 -2.15
CA GLU A 138 19.73 -13.89 -2.67
C GLU A 138 19.84 -13.50 -4.15
N LYS A 139 18.84 -13.88 -4.95
CA LYS A 139 18.78 -13.54 -6.37
C LYS A 139 18.68 -12.03 -6.60
N TYR A 140 17.90 -11.33 -5.78
CA TYR A 140 17.59 -9.90 -5.92
C TYR A 140 18.20 -9.04 -4.81
N LYS A 141 19.36 -9.46 -4.27
CA LYS A 141 19.97 -8.82 -3.09
C LYS A 141 20.33 -7.37 -3.33
N THR A 142 20.74 -7.04 -4.55
CA THR A 142 21.11 -5.68 -4.95
C THR A 142 19.89 -4.77 -4.93
N GLU A 143 18.77 -5.22 -5.52
CA GLU A 143 17.50 -4.51 -5.55
C GLU A 143 16.90 -4.39 -4.14
N ALA A 144 16.99 -5.44 -3.33
CA ALA A 144 16.55 -5.41 -1.93
C ALA A 144 17.33 -4.36 -1.12
N ALA A 145 18.66 -4.32 -1.24
CA ALA A 145 19.47 -3.32 -0.56
C ALA A 145 19.19 -1.88 -1.05
N ALA A 146 18.81 -1.72 -2.32
CA ALA A 146 18.47 -0.44 -2.93
C ALA A 146 17.05 0.05 -2.60
N PHE A 147 16.24 -0.74 -1.88
CA PHE A 147 14.86 -0.41 -1.56
C PHE A 147 14.75 0.72 -0.53
N ALA A 148 14.19 1.86 -0.96
CA ALA A 148 13.98 3.06 -0.16
C ALA A 148 12.77 2.95 0.78
N GLY A 149 11.83 2.05 0.49
CA GLY A 149 10.62 1.85 1.26
C GLY A 149 9.32 2.15 0.50
N PRO A 150 8.17 1.98 1.18
CA PRO A 150 6.87 2.20 0.57
C PRO A 150 6.44 3.67 0.62
N ALA A 151 5.85 4.12 -0.47
CA ALA A 151 5.11 5.37 -0.56
C ALA A 151 3.66 4.99 -0.88
N VAL A 152 2.74 5.34 0.03
CA VAL A 152 1.37 4.80 0.05
C VAL A 152 0.35 5.92 -0.12
N ILE A 153 -0.56 5.74 -1.07
CA ILE A 153 -1.80 6.50 -1.20
C ILE A 153 -2.93 5.61 -0.67
N GLU A 154 -3.35 5.88 0.56
CA GLU A 154 -4.48 5.21 1.22
C GLU A 154 -5.80 5.92 0.91
N VAL A 155 -6.90 5.23 1.19
CA VAL A 155 -8.26 5.79 1.04
C VAL A 155 -9.03 5.74 2.36
N PHE A 156 -9.98 6.65 2.53
CA PHE A 156 -10.91 6.65 3.66
C PHE A 156 -12.33 7.04 3.22
N GLY A 157 -13.30 6.89 4.13
CA GLY A 157 -14.71 7.19 3.84
C GLY A 157 -15.48 6.02 3.23
N GLU A 158 -14.93 4.81 3.30
CA GLU A 158 -15.68 3.59 3.01
C GLU A 158 -16.89 3.45 3.94
N LYS A 159 -17.98 2.92 3.40
CA LYS A 159 -19.13 2.53 4.22
C LYS A 159 -18.69 1.50 5.27
N PRO A 160 -19.05 1.72 6.55
CA PRO A 160 -18.73 0.77 7.61
C PRO A 160 -19.19 -0.64 7.25
N PHE A 161 -18.32 -1.62 7.48
CA PHE A 161 -18.60 -3.01 7.22
C PHE A 161 -18.37 -3.82 8.49
N ALA A 162 -19.43 -4.47 8.96
CA ALA A 162 -19.38 -5.42 10.06
C ALA A 162 -19.49 -6.84 9.49
N PRO A 163 -18.40 -7.65 9.48
CA PRO A 163 -18.45 -8.99 8.94
C PRO A 163 -19.30 -9.93 9.79
N VAL A 164 -20.01 -10.84 9.13
CA VAL A 164 -20.69 -11.95 9.78
C VAL A 164 -19.72 -13.11 9.93
N ASN A 165 -19.58 -13.65 11.14
CA ASN A 165 -18.80 -14.86 11.36
C ASN A 165 -19.56 -16.09 10.84
N LYS A 166 -19.19 -16.57 9.65
CA LYS A 166 -19.71 -17.81 9.09
C LYS A 166 -19.00 -19.02 9.66
N LYS A 167 -19.74 -20.12 9.85
CA LYS A 167 -19.19 -21.39 10.34
C LYS A 167 -18.28 -22.06 9.31
N GLU A 168 -18.50 -21.76 8.03
CA GLU A 168 -17.75 -22.26 6.88
C GLU A 168 -16.41 -21.53 6.69
N ALA A 169 -16.25 -20.35 7.30
CA ALA A 169 -15.00 -19.59 7.20
C ALA A 169 -13.89 -20.36 7.94
N LEU A 170 -12.80 -20.61 7.20
CA LEU A 170 -11.66 -21.35 7.74
C LEU A 170 -11.01 -20.57 8.89
N LYS A 171 -10.44 -21.32 9.83
CA LYS A 171 -9.70 -20.80 10.98
C LYS A 171 -8.43 -21.62 11.13
N LEU A 172 -7.36 -20.96 11.56
CA LEU A 172 -6.15 -21.66 11.94
C LEU A 172 -6.36 -22.35 13.28
N ASP A 173 -6.04 -23.65 13.35
CA ASP A 173 -5.93 -24.37 14.61
C ASP A 173 -4.72 -23.87 15.44
N GLU A 174 -4.59 -24.29 16.69
CA GLU A 174 -3.49 -23.84 17.57
C GLU A 174 -2.09 -24.14 17.00
N ARG A 175 -1.93 -25.27 16.31
CA ARG A 175 -0.65 -25.65 15.69
C ARG A 175 -0.34 -24.71 14.53
N GLN A 176 -1.33 -24.43 13.69
CA GLN A 176 -1.24 -23.53 12.55
C GLN A 176 -1.02 -22.08 12.98
N GLN A 177 -1.62 -21.63 14.08
CA GLN A 177 -1.34 -20.31 14.66
C GLN A 177 0.12 -20.18 15.06
N LYS A 178 0.67 -21.20 15.76
CA LYS A 178 2.10 -21.23 16.13
C LYS A 178 3.01 -21.22 14.89
N LEU A 179 2.64 -21.97 13.85
CA LEU A 179 3.37 -21.96 12.57
C LEU A 179 3.31 -20.61 11.86
N SER A 180 2.16 -19.92 11.88
CA SER A 180 2.01 -18.59 11.31
C SER A 180 2.90 -17.58 12.02
N VAL A 181 2.90 -17.58 13.36
CA VAL A 181 3.76 -16.70 14.16
C VAL A 181 5.24 -16.99 13.91
N LYS A 182 5.63 -18.27 13.84
CA LYS A 182 7.00 -18.68 13.49
C LYS A 182 7.41 -18.15 12.12
N TYR A 183 6.56 -18.34 11.10
CA TYR A 183 6.82 -17.84 9.76
C TYR A 183 6.96 -16.31 9.74
N ASP A 184 6.08 -15.57 10.40
CA ASP A 184 6.11 -14.11 10.45
C ASP A 184 7.40 -13.60 11.11
N SER A 185 7.84 -14.24 12.19
CA SER A 185 9.10 -13.92 12.86
C SER A 185 10.32 -14.22 11.99
N GLU A 186 10.41 -15.43 11.41
CA GLU A 186 11.57 -15.85 10.63
C GLU A 186 11.66 -15.10 9.29
N SER A 187 10.53 -14.88 8.62
CA SER A 187 10.48 -14.08 7.39
C SER A 187 10.78 -12.62 7.67
N GLY A 188 10.32 -12.05 8.79
CA GLY A 188 10.65 -10.68 9.20
C GLY A 188 12.14 -10.49 9.45
N ARG A 189 12.81 -11.45 10.11
CA ARG A 189 14.27 -11.44 10.28
C ARG A 189 14.97 -11.49 8.93
N LEU A 190 14.56 -12.41 8.06
CA LEU A 190 15.12 -12.56 6.73
C LEU A 190 14.98 -11.27 5.91
N VAL A 191 13.80 -10.65 5.91
CA VAL A 191 13.56 -9.37 5.22
C VAL A 191 14.53 -8.29 5.73
N ASN A 192 14.74 -8.19 7.04
CA ASN A 192 15.65 -7.20 7.62
C ASN A 192 17.13 -7.43 7.26
N GLU A 193 17.54 -8.67 6.99
CA GLU A 193 18.91 -8.99 6.54
C GLU A 193 19.22 -8.39 5.16
N TYR A 194 18.25 -8.38 4.24
CA TYR A 194 18.43 -7.83 2.88
C TYR A 194 17.90 -6.40 2.70
N ILE A 195 16.88 -6.02 3.47
CA ILE A 195 16.24 -4.70 3.47
C ILE A 195 16.37 -4.09 4.86
N LYS A 196 17.47 -3.37 5.07
CA LYS A 196 17.79 -2.73 6.35
C LYS A 196 16.73 -1.69 6.73
N GLY A 197 16.00 -1.96 7.81
CA GLY A 197 14.92 -1.11 8.30
C GLY A 197 15.39 0.31 8.66
N GLU A 198 16.59 0.41 9.22
CA GLU A 198 17.23 1.67 9.59
C GLU A 198 17.61 2.55 8.40
N GLU A 199 17.72 1.98 7.19
CA GLU A 199 18.12 2.72 5.98
C GLU A 199 16.93 3.12 5.07
N ARG A 200 15.69 2.75 5.42
CA ARG A 200 14.50 3.04 4.60
C ARG A 200 13.53 3.97 5.30
N SER A 201 12.68 4.66 4.53
CA SER A 201 11.58 5.48 5.05
C SER A 201 10.24 4.99 4.52
N PHE A 202 9.16 5.62 4.93
CA PHE A 202 7.86 5.46 4.31
C PHE A 202 7.09 6.78 4.32
N THR A 203 6.09 6.89 3.46
CA THR A 203 5.09 7.95 3.53
C THR A 203 3.71 7.36 3.33
N ILE A 204 2.71 7.98 3.96
CA ILE A 204 1.30 7.64 3.78
C ILE A 204 0.56 8.96 3.60
N ILE A 205 -0.19 9.07 2.50
CA ILE A 205 -1.17 10.14 2.29
C ILE A 205 -2.53 9.48 2.08
N ALA A 206 -3.58 10.08 2.62
CA ALA A 206 -4.92 9.53 2.54
C ALA A 206 -5.88 10.50 1.85
N TYR A 207 -6.77 9.96 1.01
CA TYR A 207 -7.81 10.71 0.31
C TYR A 207 -9.18 10.04 0.47
N PRO A 208 -10.27 10.82 0.43
CA PRO A 208 -11.61 10.24 0.52
C PRO A 208 -11.94 9.49 -0.79
N ILE A 209 -12.81 8.50 -0.69
CA ILE A 209 -13.50 7.88 -1.83
C ILE A 209 -14.96 8.35 -1.91
N PRO A 210 -15.62 8.21 -3.08
CA PRO A 210 -17.00 8.65 -3.29
C PRO A 210 -18.01 8.18 -2.26
N GLU A 211 -17.84 6.98 -1.69
CA GLU A 211 -18.69 6.42 -0.62
C GLU A 211 -18.86 7.32 0.62
N ILE A 212 -17.98 8.30 0.84
CA ILE A 212 -18.03 9.18 2.02
C ILE A 212 -19.24 10.13 2.03
N ALA A 213 -19.86 10.36 0.87
CA ALA A 213 -20.91 11.35 0.67
C ALA A 213 -22.10 10.78 -0.11
N ASP A 214 -23.27 11.39 0.06
CA ASP A 214 -24.48 10.99 -0.66
C ASP A 214 -24.51 11.53 -2.10
N THR A 215 -23.73 12.59 -2.38
CA THR A 215 -23.67 13.23 -3.69
C THR A 215 -22.23 13.41 -4.17
N ILE A 216 -22.03 13.39 -5.50
CA ILE A 216 -20.71 13.61 -6.11
C ILE A 216 -20.17 15.02 -5.82
N ASP A 217 -21.04 16.04 -5.76
CA ASP A 217 -20.60 17.41 -5.47
C ASP A 217 -20.09 17.55 -4.03
N GLU A 218 -20.74 16.88 -3.08
CA GLU A 218 -20.28 16.82 -1.69
C GLU A 218 -18.97 16.04 -1.57
N TYR A 219 -18.85 14.88 -2.22
CA TYR A 219 -17.59 14.14 -2.32
C TYR A 219 -16.44 15.03 -2.82
N ARG A 220 -16.66 15.79 -3.91
CA ARG A 220 -15.65 16.70 -4.47
C ARG A 220 -15.25 17.80 -3.50
N LYS A 221 -16.20 18.36 -2.73
CA LYS A 221 -15.90 19.35 -1.68
C LYS A 221 -15.04 18.75 -0.57
N ILE A 222 -15.39 17.55 -0.09
CA ILE A 222 -14.61 16.84 0.94
C ILE A 222 -13.21 16.51 0.43
N PHE A 223 -13.09 16.08 -0.83
CA PHE A 223 -11.80 15.82 -1.45
C PHE A 223 -10.93 17.08 -1.55
N ALA A 224 -11.49 18.19 -2.05
CA ALA A 224 -10.78 19.46 -2.15
C ALA A 224 -10.30 19.96 -0.79
N GLU A 225 -11.14 19.84 0.24
CA GLU A 225 -10.77 20.19 1.61
C GLU A 225 -9.68 19.27 2.17
N THR A 226 -9.73 17.98 1.85
CA THR A 226 -8.67 17.02 2.21
C THR A 226 -7.34 17.40 1.55
N VAL A 227 -7.35 17.78 0.26
CA VAL A 227 -6.16 18.27 -0.43
C VAL A 227 -5.62 19.52 0.28
N ARG A 228 -6.49 20.49 0.58
CA ARG A 228 -6.12 21.72 1.29
C ARG A 228 -5.41 21.42 2.60
N ILE A 229 -5.95 20.52 3.41
CA ILE A 229 -5.38 20.09 4.70
C ILE A 229 -4.02 19.40 4.49
N ASN A 230 -3.93 18.47 3.54
CA ASN A 230 -2.67 17.75 3.26
C ASN A 230 -1.56 18.68 2.75
N THR A 231 -1.92 19.76 2.04
CA THR A 231 -0.96 20.74 1.50
C THR A 231 -0.61 21.87 2.46
N LEU A 232 -1.13 21.87 3.70
CA LEU A 232 -0.77 22.89 4.68
C LEU A 232 0.74 22.85 4.97
N ASP A 233 1.32 24.04 5.14
CA ASP A 233 2.76 24.22 5.34
C ASP A 233 3.25 23.49 6.60
N TYR A 234 3.99 22.40 6.37
CA TYR A 234 4.57 21.57 7.42
C TYR A 234 5.39 22.38 8.44
N ASP A 235 6.17 23.37 7.99
CA ASP A 235 7.05 24.16 8.87
C ASP A 235 6.28 25.14 9.75
N LYS A 236 5.11 25.59 9.29
CA LYS A 236 4.21 26.46 10.05
C LYS A 236 3.51 25.70 11.18
N TYR A 237 3.14 24.45 10.94
CA TYR A 237 2.38 23.65 11.92
C TYR A 237 3.25 22.76 12.82
N LYS A 238 4.53 22.55 12.50
CA LYS A 238 5.47 21.82 13.37
C LYS A 238 5.82 22.57 14.68
N ARG A 239 5.57 23.88 14.76
CA ARG A 239 5.96 24.75 15.90
C ARG A 239 4.85 24.95 16.94
N ILE A 240 3.74 24.21 16.84
CA ILE A 240 2.64 24.20 17.81
C ILE A 240 2.79 22.95 18.65
#